data_AF-A0A8X7BFY2-F1
#
_entry.id   AF-A0A8X7BFY2-F1
#
_cell.length_a   1.000
_cell.length_b   1.000
_cell.length_c   1.000
_cell.angle_alpha   90.00
_cell.angle_beta   90.00
_cell.angle_gamma   90.00
#
_symmetry.space_group_name_H-M   'P 1'
#
loop_
_entity.id
_entity.type
_entity.pdbx_description
1 polymer ?
#
loop_
_entity_poly.entity_id
_entity_poly.type
_entity_poly.pdbx_seq_one_letter_code
_entity_poly.pdbx_strand_id
1 'polypeptide(L)'
;MLSIAILKSIKYICKYVNKGSTWVFGVGNVAAPLDEINQYQLGRYISSNEAVWCILSFPIHERHPTVIHLAVHLENGQRVYCTADNVRARALVPPATTLTAFYSLCQDDFFAKTLLYSEVPKFYTWNASTKKFQRRKQGKAVEGHTNLYSSDALGRLYTVHPNNTECFYLRLLLINIRGPISFEDFRTVNGQLCATYRQACQELNLLENDAHWDTALADASNTARPQQIRTLFAIILTTCFPSNPKDLWGKYKDYMSEDFLHRLRSANQNPVIQITPNVYNEALILIEDICLTIANKALECLLQTDLQTTFLIVICNEKHTMILMNWGHSLGQIFRS
;
A
#
# COMPACT_ATOMS: atom_id res chain seq x y z
N MET A 1 22.93 -19.41 -17.62
CA MET A 1 22.34 -20.66 -17.05
C MET A 1 22.81 -20.95 -15.62
N LEU A 2 24.11 -20.77 -15.29
CA LEU A 2 24.64 -20.98 -13.92
C LEU A 2 24.00 -20.07 -12.84
N SER A 3 23.69 -18.80 -13.14
CA SER A 3 23.14 -17.86 -12.14
C SER A 3 21.74 -18.25 -11.64
N ILE A 4 20.90 -18.81 -12.53
CA ILE A 4 19.54 -19.25 -12.19
C ILE A 4 19.57 -20.52 -11.34
N ALA A 5 20.53 -21.41 -11.58
CA ALA A 5 20.71 -22.62 -10.78
C ALA A 5 21.12 -22.28 -9.34
N ILE A 6 22.09 -21.37 -9.17
CA ILE A 6 22.55 -20.91 -7.84
C ILE A 6 21.41 -20.26 -7.06
N LEU A 7 20.62 -19.37 -7.68
CA LEU A 7 19.47 -18.73 -7.03
C LEU A 7 18.39 -19.74 -6.61
N LYS A 8 18.12 -20.77 -7.43
CA LYS A 8 17.19 -21.85 -7.08
C LYS A 8 17.71 -22.67 -5.91
N SER A 9 19.01 -22.99 -5.88
CA SER A 9 19.65 -23.73 -4.79
C SER A 9 19.62 -22.94 -3.47
N ILE A 10 19.95 -21.65 -3.49
CA ILE A 10 19.88 -20.78 -2.30
C ILE A 10 18.44 -20.69 -1.79
N LYS A 11 17.47 -20.47 -2.67
CA LYS A 11 16.04 -20.46 -2.31
C LYS A 11 15.60 -21.79 -1.70
N TYR A 12 16.08 -22.91 -2.23
CA TYR A 12 15.78 -24.25 -1.73
C TYR A 12 16.37 -24.44 -0.32
N ILE A 13 17.65 -24.13 -0.11
CA ILE A 13 18.31 -24.22 1.20
C ILE A 13 17.58 -23.34 2.23
N CYS A 14 17.36 -22.06 1.92
CA CYS A 14 16.66 -21.14 2.83
C CYS A 14 15.23 -21.59 3.14
N LYS A 15 14.54 -22.23 2.18
CA LYS A 15 13.21 -22.79 2.41
C LYS A 15 13.26 -23.91 3.43
N TYR A 16 14.17 -24.88 3.31
CA TYR A 16 14.22 -26.02 4.23
C TYR A 16 14.73 -25.65 5.62
N VAL A 17 15.66 -24.69 5.72
CA VAL A 17 16.10 -24.14 7.01
C VAL A 17 14.97 -23.43 7.75
N ASN A 18 14.08 -22.72 7.04
CA ASN A 18 13.03 -21.91 7.67
C ASN A 18 11.63 -22.56 7.74
N LYS A 19 11.41 -23.66 7.00
CA LYS A 19 10.10 -24.34 6.94
C LYS A 19 9.83 -25.21 8.17
N GLY A 20 10.83 -25.48 8.99
CA GLY A 20 10.73 -26.38 10.15
C GLY A 20 10.67 -27.85 9.72
N SER A 21 10.57 -28.73 10.71
CA SER A 21 10.59 -30.18 10.53
C SER A 21 9.46 -30.64 9.60
N THR A 22 9.78 -31.53 8.67
CA THR A 22 8.84 -32.01 7.65
C THR A 22 7.67 -32.75 8.29
N TRP A 23 6.46 -32.22 8.09
CA TRP A 23 5.21 -32.95 8.15
C TRP A 23 5.32 -34.33 7.48
N VAL A 24 5.03 -35.38 8.25
CA VAL A 24 4.79 -36.72 7.70
C VAL A 24 3.28 -36.89 7.67
N PHE A 25 2.71 -37.03 6.47
CA PHE A 25 1.34 -37.52 6.37
C PHE A 25 1.35 -39.01 6.66
N GLY A 26 0.69 -39.42 7.75
CA GLY A 26 0.28 -40.81 7.89
C GLY A 26 -0.78 -41.12 6.84
N VAL A 27 -0.54 -42.12 5.98
CA VAL A 27 -1.60 -42.69 5.13
C VAL A 27 -2.52 -43.48 6.05
N GLY A 28 -3.52 -42.81 6.61
CA GLY A 28 -4.56 -43.42 7.44
C GLY A 28 -5.69 -43.97 6.58
N ASN A 29 -6.23 -45.13 6.95
CA ASN A 29 -7.38 -45.74 6.29
C ASN A 29 -8.63 -44.87 6.54
N VAL A 30 -9.31 -44.41 5.47
CA VAL A 30 -10.41 -43.42 5.51
C VAL A 30 -11.63 -43.90 6.34
N ALA A 31 -11.69 -45.18 6.69
CA ALA A 31 -12.77 -45.80 7.45
C ALA A 31 -12.54 -45.87 8.97
N ALA A 32 -11.38 -45.43 9.50
CA ALA A 32 -11.11 -45.45 10.94
C ALA A 32 -11.59 -44.16 11.64
N PRO A 33 -12.08 -44.24 12.90
CA PRO A 33 -12.45 -43.05 13.67
C PRO A 33 -11.27 -42.08 13.80
N LEU A 34 -11.54 -40.79 13.67
CA LEU A 34 -10.54 -39.72 13.68
C LEU A 34 -9.93 -39.60 15.08
N ASP A 35 -8.70 -40.07 15.24
CA ASP A 35 -7.91 -39.92 16.48
C ASP A 35 -6.94 -38.75 16.34
N GLU A 36 -7.31 -37.62 16.94
CA GLU A 36 -6.54 -36.37 16.92
C GLU A 36 -5.15 -36.53 17.56
N ILE A 37 -5.01 -37.40 18.57
CA ILE A 37 -3.74 -37.61 19.28
C ILE A 37 -2.76 -38.34 18.38
N ASN A 38 -3.22 -39.41 17.72
CA ASN A 38 -2.39 -40.15 16.77
C ASN A 38 -2.05 -39.32 15.52
N GLN A 39 -2.98 -38.49 15.01
CA GLN A 39 -2.68 -37.55 13.92
C GLN A 39 -1.64 -36.49 14.31
N TYR A 40 -1.72 -35.96 15.54
CA TYR A 40 -0.76 -34.98 16.04
C TYR A 40 0.65 -35.58 16.18
N GLN A 41 0.76 -36.84 16.62
CA GLN A 41 2.03 -37.57 16.75
C GLN A 41 2.64 -37.97 15.40
N LEU A 42 1.82 -38.38 14.42
CA LEU A 42 2.29 -38.72 13.07
C LEU A 42 2.76 -37.49 12.27
N GLY A 43 2.22 -36.30 12.57
CA GLY A 43 2.45 -35.07 11.81
C GLY A 43 3.79 -34.35 12.03
N ARG A 44 4.62 -34.75 12.99
CA ARG A 44 5.90 -34.06 13.29
C ARG A 44 7.06 -35.04 13.36
N TYR A 45 7.73 -35.25 12.22
CA TYR A 45 9.04 -35.90 12.22
C TYR A 45 10.10 -34.92 12.69
N ILE A 46 10.81 -35.27 13.77
CA ILE A 46 12.02 -34.57 14.25
C ILE A 46 13.19 -35.51 13.97
N SER A 47 14.25 -35.01 13.34
CA SER A 47 15.44 -35.85 13.07
C SER A 47 16.14 -36.23 14.38
N SER A 48 16.84 -37.38 14.43
CA SER A 48 17.57 -37.79 15.65
C SER A 48 18.53 -36.72 16.16
N ASN A 49 19.17 -35.98 15.24
CA ASN A 49 20.07 -34.88 15.57
C ASN A 49 19.32 -33.69 16.20
N GLU A 50 18.18 -33.30 15.64
CA GLU A 50 17.34 -32.23 16.18
C GLU A 50 16.74 -32.61 17.53
N ALA A 51 16.35 -33.87 17.73
CA ALA A 51 15.84 -34.39 19.00
C ALA A 51 16.89 -34.31 20.12
N VAL A 52 18.14 -34.73 19.84
CA VAL A 52 19.26 -34.59 20.79
C VAL A 52 19.53 -33.12 21.12
N TRP A 53 19.50 -32.23 20.10
CA TRP A 53 19.65 -30.78 20.30
C TRP A 53 18.57 -30.18 21.20
N CYS A 54 17.30 -30.60 21.00
CA CYS A 54 16.17 -30.21 21.83
C CYS A 54 16.34 -30.71 23.28
N ILE A 55 16.70 -31.99 23.47
CA ILE A 55 16.88 -32.61 24.79
C ILE A 55 17.97 -31.88 25.59
N LEU A 56 19.05 -31.49 24.91
CA LEU A 56 20.15 -30.74 25.52
C LEU A 56 19.88 -29.24 25.63
N SER A 57 18.69 -28.77 25.24
CA SER A 57 18.29 -27.35 25.23
C SER A 57 19.26 -26.44 24.47
N PHE A 58 19.91 -26.97 23.43
CA PHE A 58 20.77 -26.18 22.57
C PHE A 58 19.95 -25.29 21.63
N PRO A 59 20.41 -24.07 21.32
CA PRO A 59 19.77 -23.23 20.32
C PRO A 59 19.73 -23.94 18.96
N ILE A 60 18.53 -24.22 18.45
CA ILE A 60 18.33 -24.93 17.18
C ILE A 60 18.47 -23.98 15.99
N HIS A 61 18.08 -22.73 16.19
CA HIS A 61 18.11 -21.69 15.16
C HIS A 61 18.33 -20.35 15.82
N GLU A 62 19.37 -19.66 15.38
CA GLU A 62 19.61 -18.26 15.70
C GLU A 62 19.40 -17.43 14.44
N ARG A 63 18.70 -16.30 14.58
CA ARG A 63 18.51 -15.34 13.49
C ARG A 63 19.23 -14.06 13.86
N HIS A 64 20.36 -13.85 13.20
CA HIS A 64 21.13 -12.62 13.26
C HIS A 64 21.10 -11.92 11.89
N PRO A 65 20.79 -10.62 11.84
CA PRO A 65 20.28 -9.80 12.94
C PRO A 65 18.84 -10.17 13.34
N THR A 66 18.46 -9.88 14.59
CA THR A 66 17.07 -10.02 15.03
C THR A 66 16.19 -9.02 14.29
N VAL A 67 15.09 -9.51 13.70
CA VAL A 67 14.12 -8.66 12.99
C VAL A 67 12.86 -8.50 13.83
N ILE A 68 12.51 -7.25 14.16
CA ILE A 68 11.28 -6.92 14.88
C ILE A 68 10.27 -6.36 13.88
N HIS A 69 9.08 -6.97 13.86
CA HIS A 69 7.99 -6.50 13.02
C HIS A 69 7.31 -5.27 13.63
N LEU A 70 7.25 -4.21 12.86
CA LEU A 70 6.66 -2.93 13.22
C LEU A 70 5.30 -2.78 12.54
N ALA A 71 4.28 -2.47 13.34
CA ALA A 71 2.92 -2.31 12.86
C ALA A 71 2.81 -1.02 12.04
N VAL A 72 1.98 -1.05 11.01
CA VAL A 72 1.61 0.09 10.18
C VAL A 72 0.11 0.02 9.97
N HIS A 73 -0.59 1.08 10.36
CA HIS A 73 -2.03 1.21 10.20
C HIS A 73 -2.42 2.68 10.32
N LEU A 74 -3.56 3.05 9.74
CA LEU A 74 -4.16 4.37 9.93
C LEU A 74 -4.68 4.53 11.37
N GLU A 75 -5.04 5.76 11.73
CA GLU A 75 -5.68 6.04 13.01
C GLU A 75 -6.95 5.19 13.17
N ASN A 76 -7.08 4.53 14.31
CA ASN A 76 -8.14 3.56 14.61
C ASN A 76 -8.24 2.34 13.65
N GLY A 77 -7.35 2.21 12.67
CA GLY A 77 -7.28 1.10 11.72
C GLY A 77 -6.48 -0.12 12.20
N GLN A 78 -6.25 -0.25 13.50
CA GLN A 78 -5.44 -1.33 14.06
C GLN A 78 -6.18 -2.66 14.07
N ARG A 79 -5.46 -3.74 13.78
CA ARG A 79 -6.02 -5.10 13.84
C ARG A 79 -6.16 -5.53 15.30
N VAL A 80 -7.40 -5.69 15.75
CA VAL A 80 -7.71 -6.14 17.11
C VAL A 80 -8.43 -7.48 17.07
N TYR A 81 -7.87 -8.48 17.73
CA TYR A 81 -8.56 -9.73 17.99
C TYR A 81 -9.50 -9.53 19.18
N CYS A 82 -10.76 -9.91 19.06
CA CYS A 82 -11.75 -9.77 20.10
C CYS A 82 -12.62 -11.03 20.21
N THR A 83 -13.17 -11.25 21.39
CA THR A 83 -14.21 -12.24 21.69
C THR A 83 -15.50 -11.50 22.01
N ALA A 84 -16.64 -12.19 21.95
CA ALA A 84 -17.95 -11.57 22.18
C ALA A 84 -18.00 -10.73 23.47
N ASP A 85 -17.34 -11.20 24.52
CA ASP A 85 -17.33 -10.55 25.83
C ASP A 85 -16.48 -9.27 25.90
N ASN A 86 -15.44 -9.15 25.05
CA ASN A 86 -14.46 -8.07 25.13
C ASN A 86 -14.51 -7.07 23.96
N VAL A 87 -15.37 -7.29 22.96
CA VAL A 87 -15.54 -6.41 21.79
C VAL A 87 -15.76 -4.95 22.21
N ARG A 88 -16.69 -4.68 23.13
CA ARG A 88 -17.02 -3.31 23.54
C ARG A 88 -15.83 -2.62 24.20
N ALA A 89 -15.16 -3.31 25.12
CA ALA A 89 -14.00 -2.77 25.82
C ALA A 89 -12.83 -2.50 24.86
N ARG A 90 -12.59 -3.41 23.90
CA ARG A 90 -11.52 -3.28 22.90
C ARG A 90 -11.81 -2.23 21.82
N ALA A 91 -13.08 -1.97 21.53
CA ALA A 91 -13.47 -0.88 20.63
C ALA A 91 -13.25 0.50 21.26
N LEU A 92 -13.51 0.63 22.57
CA LEU A 92 -13.29 1.87 23.31
C LEU A 92 -11.80 2.12 23.60
N VAL A 93 -11.08 1.08 24.02
CA VAL A 93 -9.65 1.16 24.36
C VAL A 93 -8.92 0.05 23.62
N PRO A 94 -8.50 0.31 22.38
CA PRO A 94 -7.76 -0.67 21.61
C PRO A 94 -6.36 -0.89 22.19
N PRO A 95 -5.82 -2.13 22.11
CA PRO A 95 -4.50 -2.43 22.63
C PRO A 95 -3.42 -1.68 21.88
N ALA A 96 -2.42 -1.16 22.61
CA ALA A 96 -1.31 -0.45 22.00
C ALA A 96 -0.52 -1.36 21.04
N THR A 97 -0.25 -0.82 19.85
CA THR A 97 0.59 -1.42 18.82
C THR A 97 2.01 -0.88 18.95
N THR A 98 2.96 -1.45 18.19
CA THR A 98 4.31 -0.87 18.11
C THR A 98 4.28 0.55 17.53
N LEU A 99 3.30 0.90 16.70
CA LEU A 99 3.17 2.25 16.14
C LEU A 99 2.69 3.25 17.19
N THR A 100 1.60 2.94 17.89
CA THR A 100 1.07 3.86 18.92
C THR A 100 2.00 3.97 20.12
N ALA A 101 2.70 2.89 20.47
CA ALA A 101 3.72 2.93 21.50
C ALA A 101 4.97 3.71 21.08
N PHE A 102 5.28 3.81 19.77
CA PHE A 102 6.34 4.67 19.27
C PHE A 102 6.01 6.15 19.49
N TYR A 103 4.75 6.55 19.31
CA TYR A 103 4.32 7.92 19.62
C TYR A 103 4.51 8.26 21.10
N SER A 104 4.02 7.40 22.00
CA SER A 104 4.23 7.59 23.44
C SER A 104 5.73 7.63 23.79
N LEU A 105 6.54 6.78 23.16
CA LEU A 105 7.98 6.78 23.36
C LEU A 105 8.62 8.11 22.92
N CYS A 106 8.22 8.66 21.77
CA CYS A 106 8.69 9.95 21.30
C CYS A 106 8.22 11.09 22.22
N GLN A 107 7.06 10.99 22.86
CA GLN A 107 6.62 11.99 23.84
C GLN A 107 7.50 11.98 25.10
N ASP A 108 7.83 10.79 25.59
CA ASP A 108 8.52 10.59 26.87
C ASP A 108 10.06 10.73 26.76
N ASP A 109 10.67 10.36 25.63
CA ASP A 109 12.12 10.26 25.47
C ASP A 109 12.66 11.13 24.32
N PHE A 110 13.49 12.12 24.64
CA PHE A 110 14.11 12.99 23.65
C PHE A 110 15.01 12.22 22.67
N PHE A 111 15.68 11.15 23.11
CA PHE A 111 16.49 10.35 22.20
C PHE A 111 15.61 9.64 21.16
N ALA A 112 14.44 9.14 21.56
CA ALA A 112 13.51 8.51 20.62
C ALA A 112 13.03 9.47 19.53
N LYS A 113 12.89 10.77 19.84
CA LYS A 113 12.55 11.79 18.83
C LYS A 113 13.58 11.91 17.69
N THR A 114 14.82 11.48 17.94
CA THR A 114 15.89 11.54 16.93
C THR A 114 15.86 10.36 15.95
N LEU A 115 15.04 9.34 16.22
CA LEU A 115 15.04 8.07 15.48
C LEU A 115 13.92 8.00 14.44
N LEU A 116 14.20 7.28 13.35
CA LEU A 116 13.17 6.75 12.47
C LEU A 116 12.49 5.55 13.12
N TYR A 117 11.25 5.28 12.73
CA TYR A 117 10.49 4.16 13.29
C TYR A 117 11.20 2.80 13.08
N SER A 118 11.81 2.60 11.90
CA SER A 118 12.60 1.40 11.57
C SER A 118 13.86 1.22 12.42
N GLU A 119 14.38 2.30 13.01
CA GLU A 119 15.60 2.31 13.83
C GLU A 119 15.30 2.05 15.31
N VAL A 120 14.04 2.21 15.75
CA VAL A 120 13.65 2.04 17.17
C VAL A 120 14.11 0.69 17.75
N PRO A 121 13.92 -0.47 17.06
CA PRO A 121 14.40 -1.77 17.55
C PRO A 121 15.89 -1.86 17.87
N LYS A 122 16.70 -1.00 17.25
CA LYS A 122 18.15 -0.93 17.48
C LYS A 122 18.45 -0.52 18.93
N PHE A 123 17.69 0.43 19.46
CA PHE A 123 17.93 1.07 20.77
C PHE A 123 16.89 0.71 21.83
N TYR A 124 15.72 0.23 21.40
CA TYR A 124 14.60 -0.11 22.28
C TYR A 124 14.12 -1.53 22.04
N THR A 125 13.70 -2.20 23.11
CA THR A 125 13.11 -3.54 23.06
C THR A 125 11.60 -3.43 23.27
N TRP A 126 10.83 -4.11 22.41
CA TRP A 126 9.39 -4.21 22.57
C TRP A 126 9.02 -5.18 23.69
N ASN A 127 8.33 -4.69 24.73
CA ASN A 127 7.76 -5.54 25.77
C ASN A 127 6.31 -5.90 25.40
N ALA A 128 6.10 -7.15 25.00
CA ALA A 128 4.81 -7.63 24.52
C ALA A 128 3.71 -7.69 25.60
N SER A 129 4.10 -7.82 26.88
CA SER A 129 3.19 -7.88 28.03
C SER A 129 2.70 -6.49 28.41
N THR A 130 3.60 -5.52 28.51
CA THR A 130 3.24 -4.13 28.87
C THR A 130 2.86 -3.27 27.67
N LYS A 131 3.04 -3.77 26.44
CA LYS A 131 2.83 -3.05 25.17
C LYS A 131 3.57 -1.71 25.10
N LYS A 132 4.83 -1.70 25.56
CA LYS A 132 5.68 -0.51 25.58
C LYS A 132 7.08 -0.83 25.08
N PHE A 133 7.71 0.17 24.46
CA PHE A 133 9.15 0.14 24.23
C PHE A 133 9.91 0.47 25.50
N GLN A 134 11.00 -0.26 25.74
CA GLN A 134 11.90 -0.02 26.86
C GLN A 134 13.31 0.17 26.32
N ARG A 135 14.09 1.08 26.91
CA ARG A 135 15.50 1.25 26.55
C ARG A 135 16.22 -0.09 26.67
N ARG A 136 16.99 -0.42 25.64
CA ARG A 136 17.77 -1.65 25.61
C ARG A 136 18.86 -1.59 26.69
N LYS A 137 19.03 -2.71 27.39
CA LYS A 137 19.98 -2.84 28.53
C LYS A 137 21.27 -3.59 28.17
N GLN A 138 21.39 -4.05 26.93
CA GLN A 138 22.49 -4.90 26.45
C GLN A 138 22.92 -4.49 25.03
N GLY A 139 24.19 -4.66 24.70
CA GLY A 139 24.75 -4.36 23.38
C GLY A 139 25.89 -3.33 23.47
N LYS A 140 26.13 -2.61 22.38
CA LYS A 140 27.14 -1.55 22.32
C LYS A 140 26.60 -0.29 22.99
N ALA A 141 27.31 0.23 23.99
CA ALA A 141 26.95 1.49 24.63
C ALA A 141 26.90 2.63 23.59
N VAL A 142 25.88 3.48 23.68
CA VAL A 142 25.72 4.62 22.79
C VAL A 142 26.49 5.80 23.36
N GLU A 143 27.41 6.35 22.57
CA GLU A 143 28.21 7.50 22.99
C GLU A 143 27.32 8.70 23.36
N GLY A 144 27.68 9.39 24.44
CA GLY A 144 26.95 10.54 24.94
C GLY A 144 25.64 10.24 25.70
N HIS A 145 25.25 8.97 25.87
CA HIS A 145 24.00 8.60 26.53
C HIS A 145 24.22 7.58 27.66
N THR A 146 23.90 7.97 28.90
CA THR A 146 23.97 7.05 30.05
C THR A 146 22.86 6.00 29.99
N ASN A 147 23.21 4.74 30.23
CA ASN A 147 22.29 3.60 30.25
C ASN A 147 21.51 3.37 28.94
N LEU A 148 22.10 3.72 27.80
CA LEU A 148 21.55 3.45 26.48
C LEU A 148 22.48 2.54 25.69
N TYR A 149 21.94 1.45 25.18
CA TYR A 149 22.67 0.46 24.40
C TYR A 149 22.01 0.27 23.04
N SER A 150 22.83 -0.08 22.05
CA SER A 150 22.41 -0.40 20.69
C SER A 150 22.76 -1.84 20.35
N SER A 151 21.96 -2.48 19.50
CA SER A 151 22.26 -3.79 18.92
C SER A 151 22.08 -3.75 17.40
N ASP A 152 22.31 -4.87 16.72
CA ASP A 152 22.07 -4.98 15.27
C ASP A 152 20.60 -5.25 14.91
N ALA A 153 19.67 -5.01 15.83
CA ALA A 153 18.27 -5.35 15.61
C ALA A 153 17.64 -4.44 14.56
N LEU A 154 16.87 -5.03 13.63
CA LEU A 154 16.26 -4.33 12.50
C LEU A 154 14.75 -4.22 12.69
N GLY A 155 14.21 -3.01 12.54
CA GLY A 155 12.77 -2.77 12.45
C GLY A 155 12.25 -2.96 11.04
N ARG A 156 11.39 -3.97 10.86
CA ARG A 156 10.76 -4.26 9.57
C ARG A 156 9.30 -3.84 9.59
N LEU A 157 8.98 -2.82 8.80
CA LEU A 157 7.61 -2.43 8.51
C LEU A 157 7.00 -3.43 7.53
N TYR A 158 5.71 -3.77 7.71
CA TYR A 158 4.98 -4.59 6.76
C TYR A 158 4.95 -3.93 5.36
N THR A 159 4.93 -4.77 4.33
CA THR A 159 4.68 -4.30 2.96
C THR A 159 3.21 -3.89 2.88
N VAL A 160 2.97 -2.62 2.52
CA VAL A 160 1.64 -2.11 2.22
C VAL A 160 1.51 -2.03 0.71
N HIS A 161 0.43 -2.59 0.17
CA HIS A 161 0.17 -2.54 -1.27
C HIS A 161 -0.23 -1.11 -1.68
N PRO A 162 0.24 -0.56 -2.82
CA PRO A 162 -0.11 0.79 -3.27
C PRO A 162 -1.61 1.08 -3.37
N ASN A 163 -2.44 0.06 -3.66
CA ASN A 163 -3.91 0.21 -3.65
C ASN A 163 -4.49 0.61 -2.28
N ASN A 164 -3.78 0.37 -1.17
CA ASN A 164 -4.12 0.94 0.12
C ASN A 164 -3.39 2.29 0.25
N THR A 165 -3.90 3.28 -0.48
CA THR A 165 -3.24 4.56 -0.79
C THR A 165 -2.74 5.28 0.46
N GLU A 166 -3.64 5.65 1.38
CA GLU A 166 -3.27 6.41 2.58
C GLU A 166 -2.32 5.64 3.51
N CYS A 167 -2.51 4.33 3.67
CA CYS A 167 -1.61 3.52 4.50
C CYS A 167 -0.23 3.34 3.85
N PHE A 168 -0.18 3.30 2.51
CA PHE A 168 1.07 3.27 1.76
C PHE A 168 1.87 4.56 1.96
N TYR A 169 1.22 5.72 1.88
CA TYR A 169 1.87 7.02 2.14
C TYR A 169 2.27 7.17 3.60
N LEU A 170 1.45 6.73 4.57
CA LEU A 170 1.86 6.69 5.98
C LEU A 170 3.11 5.83 6.19
N ARG A 171 3.21 4.66 5.52
CA ARG A 171 4.41 3.82 5.56
C ARG A 171 5.63 4.57 5.02
N LEU A 172 5.47 5.33 3.94
CA LEU A 172 6.55 6.14 3.37
C LEU A 172 7.01 7.22 4.37
N LEU A 173 6.07 7.91 5.01
CA LEU A 173 6.37 8.91 6.05
C LEU A 173 7.08 8.28 7.26
N LEU A 174 6.65 7.10 7.72
CA LEU A 174 7.29 6.37 8.83
C LEU A 174 8.77 6.03 8.59
N ILE A 175 9.19 5.95 7.33
CA ILE A 175 10.57 5.63 6.94
C ILE A 175 11.41 6.91 6.78
N ASN A 176 10.78 8.08 6.59
CA ASN A 176 11.47 9.34 6.29
C ASN A 176 11.39 10.38 7.42
N ILE A 177 10.40 10.31 8.31
CA ILE A 177 10.17 11.27 9.38
C ILE A 177 10.61 10.71 10.73
N ARG A 178 11.33 11.54 11.49
CA ARG A 178 11.86 11.22 12.82
C ARG A 178 10.97 11.80 13.91
N GLY A 179 10.83 11.05 15.00
CA GLY A 179 10.19 11.53 16.23
C GLY A 179 8.74 12.01 16.20
N PRO A 180 7.85 11.51 15.33
CA PRO A 180 6.44 11.91 15.32
C PRO A 180 5.78 11.49 16.64
N ILE A 181 4.93 12.35 17.22
CA ILE A 181 4.23 12.09 18.48
C ILE A 181 2.74 11.79 18.29
N SER A 182 2.24 11.85 17.05
CA SER A 182 0.84 11.60 16.72
C SER A 182 0.68 11.23 15.23
N PHE A 183 -0.53 10.81 14.84
CA PHE A 183 -0.89 10.67 13.42
C PHE A 183 -0.97 12.02 12.69
N GLU A 184 -1.31 13.09 13.40
CA GLU A 184 -1.41 14.45 12.87
C GLU A 184 -0.03 15.04 12.57
N ASP A 185 0.97 14.72 13.39
CA ASP A 185 2.37 15.12 13.18
C ASP A 185 2.88 14.66 11.81
N PHE A 186 2.50 13.45 11.38
CA PHE A 186 2.88 12.93 10.06
C PHE A 186 2.27 13.71 8.90
N ARG A 187 1.12 14.36 9.13
CA ARG A 187 0.48 15.22 8.14
C ARG A 187 0.93 16.68 8.27
N THR A 188 1.69 17.03 9.30
CA THR A 188 2.13 18.40 9.53
C THR A 188 3.50 18.62 8.88
N VAL A 189 3.53 19.40 7.80
CA VAL A 189 4.76 19.75 7.08
C VAL A 189 4.94 21.26 7.12
N ASN A 190 6.11 21.74 7.54
CA ASN A 190 6.40 23.18 7.69
C ASN A 190 5.39 23.94 8.57
N GLY A 191 4.80 23.28 9.57
CA GLY A 191 3.79 23.86 10.46
C GLY A 191 2.38 23.96 9.87
N GLN A 192 2.15 23.45 8.66
CA GLN A 192 0.83 23.34 8.05
C GLN A 192 0.33 21.90 8.05
N LEU A 193 -0.92 21.71 8.47
CA LEU A 193 -1.57 20.40 8.47
C LEU A 193 -2.11 20.07 7.07
N CYS A 194 -1.56 19.04 6.44
CA CYS A 194 -2.05 18.49 5.18
C CYS A 194 -3.34 17.67 5.41
N ALA A 195 -4.21 17.63 4.39
CA ALA A 195 -5.46 16.86 4.47
C ALA A 195 -5.19 15.35 4.50
N THR A 196 -4.24 14.88 3.69
CA THR A 196 -3.90 13.46 3.49
C THR A 196 -2.42 13.17 3.71
N TYR A 197 -2.08 11.91 3.96
CA TYR A 197 -0.67 11.49 4.05
C TYR A 197 0.04 11.61 2.69
N ARG A 198 -0.70 11.46 1.59
CA ARG A 198 -0.16 11.72 0.24
C ARG A 198 0.32 13.16 0.09
N GLN A 199 -0.52 14.12 0.47
CA GLN A 199 -0.18 15.54 0.37
C GLN A 199 1.07 15.86 1.22
N ALA A 200 1.16 15.31 2.43
CA ALA A 200 2.36 15.46 3.25
C ALA A 200 3.62 14.88 2.56
N CYS A 201 3.51 13.73 1.89
CA CYS A 201 4.61 13.19 1.09
C CYS A 201 4.99 14.11 -0.08
N GLN A 202 4.03 14.77 -0.72
CA GLN A 202 4.28 15.72 -1.81
C GLN A 202 5.04 16.95 -1.32
N GLU A 203 4.59 17.57 -0.23
CA GLU A 203 5.25 18.74 0.37
C GLU A 203 6.68 18.42 0.85
N LEU A 204 6.93 17.17 1.28
CA LEU A 204 8.25 16.68 1.65
C LEU A 204 9.10 16.23 0.46
N ASN A 205 8.61 16.37 -0.78
CA ASN A 205 9.26 15.91 -2.01
C ASN A 205 9.67 14.43 -1.97
N LEU A 206 8.86 13.59 -1.30
CA LEU A 206 9.06 12.14 -1.23
C LEU A 206 8.43 11.41 -2.42
N LEU A 207 7.59 12.09 -3.19
CA LEU A 207 6.99 11.57 -4.42
C LEU A 207 7.74 12.14 -5.63
N GLU A 208 7.81 11.38 -6.71
CA GLU A 208 8.37 11.87 -7.97
C GLU A 208 7.56 13.08 -8.46
N ASN A 209 8.28 14.15 -8.83
CA ASN A 209 7.69 15.36 -9.37
C ASN A 209 7.19 15.07 -10.80
N ASP A 210 5.92 15.38 -11.06
CA ASP A 210 5.29 15.19 -12.37
C ASP A 210 5.84 16.14 -13.45
N ALA A 211 6.77 17.04 -13.12
CA ALA A 211 7.42 17.96 -14.05
C ALA A 211 7.99 17.25 -15.31
N HIS A 212 8.52 16.04 -15.16
CA HIS A 212 9.02 15.27 -16.31
C HIS A 212 7.88 14.76 -17.20
N TRP A 213 6.75 14.35 -16.62
CA TRP A 213 5.56 13.94 -17.36
C TRP A 213 4.88 15.12 -18.04
N ASP A 214 4.85 16.25 -17.35
CA ASP A 214 4.34 17.51 -17.87
C ASP A 214 5.15 17.96 -19.09
N THR A 215 6.48 17.97 -18.98
CA THR A 215 7.38 18.31 -20.10
C THR A 215 7.21 17.32 -21.26
N ALA A 216 7.16 16.02 -20.98
CA ALA A 216 6.99 15.00 -22.02
C ALA A 216 5.65 15.11 -22.76
N LEU A 217 4.56 15.39 -22.05
CA LEU A 217 3.24 15.59 -22.66
C LEU A 217 3.14 16.94 -23.38
N ALA A 218 3.80 17.99 -22.89
CA ALA A 218 3.92 19.25 -23.60
C ALA A 218 4.67 19.08 -24.93
N ASP A 219 5.80 18.38 -24.95
CA ASP A 219 6.54 18.11 -26.17
C ASP A 219 5.72 17.24 -27.15
N ALA A 220 5.05 16.21 -26.64
CA ALA A 220 4.17 15.37 -27.43
C ALA A 220 2.98 16.17 -28.00
N SER A 221 2.43 17.13 -27.26
CA SER A 221 1.34 17.99 -27.75
C SER A 221 1.73 18.83 -28.97
N ASN A 222 3.03 19.14 -29.12
CA ASN A 222 3.55 19.92 -30.24
C ASN A 222 4.00 19.05 -31.43
N THR A 223 4.31 17.77 -31.20
CA THR A 223 5.03 16.93 -32.18
C THR A 223 4.32 15.65 -32.58
N ALA A 224 3.38 15.16 -31.76
CA ALA A 224 2.77 13.85 -31.92
C ALA A 224 1.29 13.94 -32.30
N ARG A 225 0.76 12.84 -32.85
CA ARG A 225 -0.67 12.73 -33.16
C ARG A 225 -1.48 12.43 -31.90
N PRO A 226 -2.76 12.81 -31.82
CA PRO A 226 -3.62 12.55 -30.64
C PRO A 226 -3.60 11.10 -30.17
N GLN A 227 -3.56 10.12 -31.08
CA GLN A 227 -3.47 8.70 -30.72
C GLN A 227 -2.17 8.39 -29.94
N GLN A 228 -1.04 8.96 -30.36
CA GLN A 228 0.26 8.75 -29.73
C GLN A 228 0.33 9.42 -28.36
N ILE A 229 -0.29 10.60 -28.22
CA ILE A 229 -0.39 11.30 -26.93
C ILE A 229 -1.23 10.46 -25.94
N ARG A 230 -2.35 9.86 -26.39
CA ARG A 230 -3.15 8.93 -25.58
C ARG A 230 -2.34 7.70 -25.15
N THR A 231 -1.55 7.11 -26.05
CA THR A 231 -0.66 5.99 -25.72
C THR A 231 0.41 6.38 -24.70
N LEU A 232 1.06 7.53 -24.89
CA LEU A 232 2.06 8.04 -23.94
C LEU A 232 1.45 8.25 -22.55
N PHE A 233 0.26 8.86 -22.49
CA PHE A 233 -0.46 9.05 -21.23
C PHE A 233 -0.80 7.72 -20.55
N ALA A 234 -1.31 6.75 -21.28
CA ALA A 234 -1.61 5.42 -20.73
C ALA A 234 -0.35 4.70 -20.20
N ILE A 235 0.79 4.84 -20.88
CA ILE A 235 2.08 4.32 -20.39
C ILE A 235 2.45 5.03 -19.07
N ILE A 236 2.42 6.36 -19.03
CA ILE A 236 2.71 7.13 -17.81
C ILE A 236 1.83 6.65 -16.65
N LEU A 237 0.52 6.49 -16.86
CA LEU A 237 -0.40 6.01 -15.84
C LEU A 237 -0.07 4.60 -15.33
N THR A 238 0.28 3.68 -16.25
CA THR A 238 0.44 2.26 -15.92
C THR A 238 1.83 1.90 -15.41
N THR A 239 2.88 2.61 -15.83
CA THR A 239 4.27 2.28 -15.51
C THR A 239 4.93 3.26 -14.57
N CYS A 240 4.53 4.53 -14.60
CA CYS A 240 5.22 5.61 -13.89
C CYS A 240 4.47 6.09 -12.65
N PHE A 241 3.16 5.82 -12.54
CA PHE A 241 2.33 6.17 -11.38
C PHE A 241 2.46 7.65 -10.96
N PRO A 242 2.10 8.60 -11.86
CA PRO A 242 2.28 10.02 -11.60
C PRO A 242 1.59 10.48 -10.31
N SER A 243 2.16 11.51 -9.70
CA SER A 243 1.72 12.08 -8.43
C SER A 243 0.37 12.77 -8.50
N ASN A 244 -0.08 13.28 -9.66
CA ASN A 244 -1.43 13.78 -9.89
C ASN A 244 -1.89 13.55 -11.34
N PRO A 245 -2.39 12.34 -11.67
CA PRO A 245 -2.81 12.02 -13.03
C PRO A 245 -4.03 12.82 -13.51
N LYS A 246 -4.87 13.32 -12.59
CA LYS A 246 -6.05 14.12 -12.93
C LYS A 246 -5.65 15.49 -13.47
N ASP A 247 -4.66 16.14 -12.84
CA ASP A 247 -4.16 17.43 -13.31
C ASP A 247 -3.49 17.29 -14.68
N LEU A 248 -2.70 16.22 -14.89
CA LEU A 248 -2.13 15.91 -16.21
C LEU A 248 -3.22 15.70 -17.27
N TRP A 249 -4.26 14.92 -16.97
CA TRP A 249 -5.42 14.79 -17.88
C TRP A 249 -6.07 16.14 -18.16
N GLY A 250 -6.36 16.92 -17.11
CA GLY A 250 -6.99 18.23 -17.22
C GLY A 250 -6.23 19.18 -18.14
N LYS A 251 -4.90 19.14 -18.12
CA LYS A 251 -4.02 20.00 -18.93
C LYS A 251 -3.92 19.55 -20.40
N TYR A 252 -3.93 18.26 -20.68
CA TYR A 252 -3.64 17.73 -22.02
C TYR A 252 -4.82 17.07 -22.76
N LYS A 253 -6.00 16.96 -22.13
CA LYS A 253 -7.20 16.32 -22.70
C LYS A 253 -7.63 16.86 -24.07
N ASP A 254 -7.40 18.15 -24.34
CA ASP A 254 -7.79 18.77 -25.61
C ASP A 254 -6.95 18.24 -26.77
N TYR A 255 -5.62 18.18 -26.59
CA TYR A 255 -4.69 17.59 -27.55
C TYR A 255 -4.94 16.09 -27.75
N MET A 256 -5.28 15.38 -26.67
CA MET A 256 -5.64 13.97 -26.74
C MET A 256 -6.97 13.71 -27.44
N SER A 257 -7.83 14.71 -27.62
CA SER A 257 -9.17 14.52 -28.18
C SER A 257 -9.37 15.22 -29.53
N GLU A 258 -8.32 15.86 -30.05
CA GLU A 258 -8.37 16.68 -31.27
C GLU A 258 -8.80 15.87 -32.50
N ASP A 259 -8.38 14.60 -32.62
CA ASP A 259 -8.75 13.74 -33.75
C ASP A 259 -10.25 13.40 -33.77
N PHE A 260 -10.90 13.34 -32.61
CA PHE A 260 -12.35 13.16 -32.51
C PHE A 260 -13.09 14.44 -32.90
N LEU A 261 -12.60 15.60 -32.45
CA LEU A 261 -13.16 16.89 -32.84
C LEU A 261 -13.07 17.09 -34.36
N HIS A 262 -11.91 16.77 -34.95
CA HIS A 262 -11.71 16.85 -36.39
C HIS A 262 -12.69 15.93 -37.14
N ARG A 263 -12.85 14.68 -36.69
CA ARG A 263 -13.82 13.73 -37.27
C ARG A 263 -15.25 14.26 -37.20
N LEU A 264 -15.66 14.83 -36.06
CA LEU A 264 -17.00 15.42 -35.90
C LEU A 264 -17.24 16.63 -36.81
N ARG A 265 -16.23 17.50 -36.97
CA ARG A 265 -16.31 18.66 -37.88
C ARG A 265 -16.46 18.21 -39.34
N SER A 266 -15.68 17.22 -39.76
CA SER A 266 -15.76 16.66 -41.12
C SER A 266 -17.09 15.96 -41.39
N ALA A 267 -17.59 15.17 -40.44
CA ALA A 267 -18.85 14.44 -40.60
C ALA A 267 -20.08 15.37 -40.69
N ASN A 268 -20.08 16.46 -39.92
CA ASN A 268 -21.18 17.42 -39.87
C ASN A 268 -21.00 18.62 -40.81
N GLN A 269 -19.90 18.68 -41.57
CA GLN A 269 -19.53 19.82 -42.43
C GLN A 269 -19.60 21.18 -41.72
N ASN A 270 -19.31 21.21 -40.41
CA ASN A 270 -19.41 22.41 -39.60
C ASN A 270 -18.10 22.67 -38.83
N PRO A 271 -17.31 23.69 -39.22
CA PRO A 271 -16.03 23.97 -38.59
C PRO A 271 -16.15 24.61 -37.20
N VAL A 272 -17.34 25.09 -36.82
CA VAL A 272 -17.58 25.84 -35.57
C VAL A 272 -17.83 24.92 -34.38
N ILE A 273 -17.99 23.60 -34.61
CA ILE A 273 -18.20 22.63 -33.53
C ILE A 273 -17.04 22.72 -32.55
N GLN A 274 -17.38 22.93 -31.27
CA GLN A 274 -16.44 22.96 -30.15
C GLN A 274 -16.35 21.57 -29.50
N ILE A 275 -15.30 21.38 -28.70
CA ILE A 275 -15.14 20.16 -27.92
C ILE A 275 -16.30 20.04 -26.92
N THR A 276 -16.93 18.87 -26.90
CA THR A 276 -18.01 18.53 -25.97
C THR A 276 -17.52 17.49 -24.96
N PRO A 277 -18.20 17.33 -23.80
CA PRO A 277 -17.87 16.28 -22.84
C PRO A 277 -17.82 14.87 -23.44
N ASN A 278 -18.67 14.59 -24.43
CA ASN A 278 -18.68 13.30 -25.14
C ASN A 278 -17.36 13.03 -25.88
N VAL A 279 -16.71 14.06 -26.42
CA VAL A 279 -15.41 13.93 -27.11
C VAL A 279 -14.31 13.52 -26.13
N TYR A 280 -14.31 14.08 -24.92
CA TYR A 280 -13.39 13.66 -23.88
C TYR A 280 -13.65 12.21 -23.42
N ASN A 281 -14.92 11.80 -23.34
CA ASN A 281 -15.27 10.44 -22.97
C ASN A 281 -14.76 9.42 -24.00
N GLU A 282 -14.90 9.69 -25.29
CA GLU A 282 -14.33 8.86 -26.36
C GLU A 282 -12.80 8.70 -26.22
N ALA A 283 -12.09 9.78 -25.88
CA ALA A 283 -10.66 9.71 -25.62
C ALA A 283 -10.33 8.87 -24.37
N LEU A 284 -11.11 9.01 -23.29
CA LEU A 284 -10.94 8.23 -22.06
C LEU A 284 -11.18 6.74 -22.28
N ILE A 285 -12.19 6.35 -23.08
CA ILE A 285 -12.47 4.95 -23.41
C ILE A 285 -11.25 4.32 -24.10
N LEU A 286 -10.66 5.01 -25.09
CA LEU A 286 -9.46 4.49 -25.75
C LEU A 286 -8.25 4.41 -24.82
N ILE A 287 -8.10 5.37 -23.89
CA ILE A 287 -7.03 5.33 -22.88
C ILE A 287 -7.23 4.13 -21.95
N GLU A 288 -8.47 3.85 -21.55
CA GLU A 288 -8.81 2.70 -20.71
C GLU A 288 -8.49 1.39 -21.40
N ASP A 289 -8.86 1.23 -22.68
CA ASP A 289 -8.51 0.05 -23.48
C ASP A 289 -6.98 -0.19 -23.53
N ILE A 290 -6.20 0.89 -23.69
CA ILE A 290 -4.74 0.82 -23.67
C ILE A 290 -4.23 0.40 -22.27
N CYS A 291 -4.78 0.98 -21.20
CA CYS A 291 -4.40 0.65 -19.82
C CYS A 291 -4.72 -0.81 -19.47
N LEU A 292 -5.87 -1.32 -19.89
CA LEU A 292 -6.26 -2.71 -19.75
C LEU A 292 -5.31 -3.63 -20.52
N THR A 293 -4.92 -3.24 -21.73
CA THR A 293 -3.97 -4.00 -22.54
C THR A 293 -2.58 -4.07 -21.91
N ILE A 294 -2.08 -2.97 -21.32
CA ILE A 294 -0.72 -2.90 -20.75
C ILE A 294 -0.65 -3.55 -19.37
N ALA A 295 -1.60 -3.24 -18.48
CA ALA A 295 -1.48 -3.54 -17.06
C ALA A 295 -2.68 -4.28 -16.47
N ASN A 296 -3.71 -4.58 -17.27
CA ASN A 296 -4.98 -5.18 -16.83
C ASN A 296 -5.60 -4.44 -15.63
N LYS A 297 -5.52 -3.10 -15.66
CA LYS A 297 -6.07 -2.20 -14.63
C LYS A 297 -7.03 -1.20 -15.28
N ALA A 298 -8.21 -1.06 -14.69
CA ALA A 298 -9.19 -0.04 -15.09
C ALA A 298 -8.68 1.37 -14.81
N LEU A 299 -9.16 2.34 -15.60
CA LEU A 299 -8.68 3.72 -15.52
C LEU A 299 -9.06 4.39 -14.19
N GLU A 300 -10.21 4.03 -13.63
CA GLU A 300 -10.69 4.49 -12.32
C GLU A 300 -9.67 4.22 -11.19
N CYS A 301 -9.06 3.04 -11.20
CA CYS A 301 -8.03 2.65 -10.24
C CYS A 301 -6.74 3.48 -10.38
N LEU A 302 -6.44 3.97 -11.58
CA LEU A 302 -5.21 4.71 -11.89
C LEU A 302 -5.37 6.21 -11.64
N LEU A 303 -6.58 6.74 -11.80
CA LEU A 303 -6.91 8.15 -11.52
C LEU A 303 -7.11 8.44 -10.02
N GLN A 304 -7.05 7.42 -9.16
CA GLN A 304 -7.19 7.54 -7.70
C GLN A 304 -8.47 8.33 -7.33
N THR A 305 -9.61 7.95 -7.90
CA THR A 305 -10.91 8.48 -7.53
C THR A 305 -11.41 7.77 -6.27
N ASP A 306 -11.54 8.49 -5.17
CA ASP A 306 -12.37 8.06 -4.05
C ASP A 306 -13.81 7.90 -4.56
N LEU A 307 -14.41 6.75 -4.23
CA LEU A 307 -15.85 6.54 -4.35
C LEU A 307 -16.56 7.72 -3.67
N GLN A 308 -17.51 8.34 -4.38
CA GLN A 308 -18.38 9.45 -3.98
C GLN A 308 -17.97 10.88 -4.40
N THR A 309 -17.76 11.15 -5.70
CA THR A 309 -18.30 12.40 -6.31
C THR A 309 -18.35 12.28 -7.84
N THR A 310 -19.55 12.03 -8.36
CA THR A 310 -20.10 12.41 -9.68
C THR A 310 -19.11 12.57 -10.86
N PHE A 311 -18.69 11.45 -11.45
CA PHE A 311 -18.70 11.29 -12.90
C PHE A 311 -19.42 9.97 -13.15
N LEU A 312 -20.58 10.03 -13.79
CA LEU A 312 -21.44 8.87 -13.99
C LEU A 312 -20.67 7.77 -14.72
N ILE A 313 -20.53 6.65 -14.02
CA ILE A 313 -20.39 5.32 -14.57
C ILE A 313 -21.43 5.16 -15.68
N VAL A 314 -20.97 5.13 -16.93
CA VAL A 314 -21.59 4.31 -17.98
C VAL A 314 -20.57 3.25 -18.36
N ILE A 315 -20.25 2.41 -17.37
CA ILE A 315 -19.97 1.00 -17.63
C ILE A 315 -21.35 0.34 -17.70
N CYS A 316 -22.08 0.55 -18.79
CA CYS A 316 -23.21 -0.29 -19.13
C CYS A 316 -22.73 -1.27 -20.19
N ASN A 317 -22.39 -2.45 -19.71
CA ASN A 317 -22.06 -3.60 -20.51
C ASN A 317 -23.29 -3.98 -21.38
N GLU A 318 -23.00 -4.40 -22.61
CA GLU A 318 -23.91 -5.08 -23.55
C GLU A 318 -24.88 -4.25 -24.41
N LYS A 319 -24.58 -4.31 -25.72
CA LYS A 319 -25.42 -4.25 -26.92
C LYS A 319 -26.93 -4.04 -26.72
N HIS A 320 -27.41 -3.05 -27.48
CA HIS A 320 -28.78 -2.73 -27.91
C HIS A 320 -29.53 -1.60 -27.21
N THR A 321 -30.09 -0.75 -28.09
CA THR A 321 -31.19 0.22 -27.95
C THR A 321 -30.92 1.59 -27.33
N MET A 322 -30.96 2.60 -28.21
CA MET A 322 -31.23 4.02 -27.92
C MET A 322 -32.59 4.21 -27.23
N ILE A 323 -32.67 5.09 -26.23
CA ILE A 323 -33.79 6.03 -26.07
C ILE A 323 -33.26 7.40 -25.61
N LEU A 324 -33.79 8.43 -26.25
CA LEU A 324 -33.55 9.87 -26.11
C LEU A 324 -34.22 10.50 -24.87
N MET A 325 -33.66 11.66 -24.50
CA MET A 325 -34.33 12.87 -23.98
C MET A 325 -34.69 13.01 -22.49
N ASN A 326 -33.98 13.99 -21.87
CA ASN A 326 -34.50 15.30 -21.43
C ASN A 326 -34.56 15.66 -19.93
N TRP A 327 -33.85 16.77 -19.67
CA TRP A 327 -33.96 17.88 -18.70
C TRP A 327 -33.92 17.63 -17.19
N GLY A 328 -33.09 18.48 -16.55
CA GLY A 328 -33.09 18.68 -15.12
C GLY A 328 -34.25 19.54 -14.62
N HIS A 329 -34.22 19.68 -13.28
CA HIS A 329 -35.02 20.56 -12.43
C HIS A 329 -36.54 20.32 -12.36
N SER A 330 -36.95 19.91 -11.16
CA SER A 330 -38.13 20.35 -10.38
C SER A 330 -38.98 19.20 -9.88
N LEU A 331 -39.54 19.42 -8.67
CA LEU A 331 -40.55 18.63 -7.93
C LEU A 331 -39.95 17.44 -7.16
N GLY A 332 -39.82 17.44 -5.83
CA GLY A 332 -40.57 18.21 -4.84
C GLY A 332 -41.93 17.58 -4.58
N GLN A 333 -41.95 16.69 -3.58
CA GLN A 333 -43.12 16.12 -2.89
C GLN A 333 -44.02 15.16 -3.70
N ILE A 334 -44.78 14.37 -2.93
CA ILE A 334 -45.85 13.42 -3.33
C ILE A 334 -45.28 12.00 -3.58
N PHE A 335 -45.50 10.94 -2.80
CA PHE A 335 -46.52 10.58 -1.80
C PHE A 335 -45.90 9.76 -0.66
N ARG A 336 -46.36 10.03 0.57
CA ARG A 336 -46.49 9.05 1.65
C ARG A 336 -47.71 8.18 1.32
N SER A 337 -47.53 6.86 1.32
CA SER A 337 -48.42 5.87 1.97
C SER A 337 -47.85 4.48 1.77
#